data_AF-A0A940GMH6-F1
#
_entry.id   AF-A0A940GMH6-F1
#
_cell.length_a   1.000
_cell.length_b   1.000
_cell.length_c   1.000
_cell.angle_alpha   90.00
_cell.angle_beta   90.00
_cell.angle_gamma   90.00
#
_symmetry.space_group_name_H-M   'P 1'
#
loop_
_entity.id
_entity.type
_entity.pdbx_description
1 polymer ?
#
loop_
_entity_poly.entity_id
_entity_poly.type
_entity_poly.pdbx_seq_one_letter_code
_entity_poly.pdbx_strand_id
1 'polypeptide(L)'
;MELWTRFWEGIDRIAEWLGLESLASLVEIATAAITILLGLLAGLLVYKEVARCYALLRRFHANTPRGRRLQVLGTVLRLAFSDRALFSVEKRTLVRRTRILIEHELFAPRPQYDWRAGGIEPYAGPGLLRRLADPALRWFRARRSHAAALAEWREAMREVLALEGDWTIDVDNPAIVSKQLDRIKAYLECLRSVGFEGAEADRFICPIEIASGFVAPLHLLTGLLIEFNEKWRPILETFDRDANSGTGGPESASARDLRQIQLFIYNCWLLWGPSIPICECRNWAARYAVVQYGYGDENNSIEVVGKRKTVAKSLDRLMKAQLKHEKAIRAIGSDPVPDRPYTGMAAPANVVGRLRLSKSLAGRRKAQVNALPAAALESWGGEQDERPVLFISEIVKTSAVEGDVTQGDARRGRISVDDGAYPSRYYSAYLWAALVVLVDGPEGPAPLGSTRPGEAEPWKDLIPFFEHGNLADPESCLFAKRQLAAKVIAGLCSAVEQWAGQPAPVRFGFACAIDEAGCGHELAFPAWSGHYRMRALIGDALRERAAHDPAARRILDEDLLDFRHFNGAPGRHDYSACRLPGVVGKHYASMDRADLKS
;
A
#
# COMPACT_ATOMS: atom_id res chain seq x y z
N MET A 1 7.78 -63.06 34.92
CA MET A 1 6.51 -63.48 35.55
C MET A 1 6.33 -62.80 36.91
N GLU A 2 7.30 -62.91 37.82
CA GLU A 2 7.25 -62.32 39.19
C GLU A 2 7.03 -60.80 39.26
N LEU A 3 7.62 -60.02 38.34
CA LEU A 3 7.41 -58.57 38.23
C LEU A 3 5.97 -58.19 37.82
N TRP A 4 5.33 -59.05 37.02
CA TRP A 4 3.95 -58.83 36.57
C TRP A 4 2.97 -59.11 37.70
N THR A 5 3.19 -60.18 38.47
CA THR A 5 2.40 -60.51 39.66
C THR A 5 2.50 -59.42 40.73
N ARG A 6 3.71 -58.92 41.02
CA ARG A 6 3.92 -57.81 41.97
C ARG A 6 3.28 -56.49 41.52
N PHE A 7 3.22 -56.24 40.21
CA PHE A 7 2.54 -55.07 39.68
C PHE A 7 1.02 -55.13 39.93
N TRP A 8 0.39 -56.28 39.67
CA TRP A 8 -1.04 -56.49 39.93
C TRP A 8 -1.38 -56.49 41.43
N GLU A 9 -0.58 -57.14 42.27
CA GLU A 9 -0.73 -57.06 43.74
C GLU A 9 -0.61 -55.61 44.26
N GLY A 10 0.23 -54.79 43.62
CA GLY A 10 0.34 -53.37 43.92
C GLY A 10 -0.92 -52.58 43.57
N ILE A 11 -1.57 -52.89 42.43
CA ILE A 11 -2.82 -52.25 42.03
C ILE A 11 -3.99 -52.72 42.91
N ASP A 12 -4.06 -54.00 43.26
CA ASP A 12 -5.12 -54.53 44.14
C ASP A 12 -5.06 -53.89 45.52
N ARG A 13 -3.85 -53.71 46.10
CA ARG A 13 -3.70 -52.99 47.38
C ARG A 13 -4.12 -51.52 47.29
N ILE A 14 -3.94 -50.87 46.14
CA ILE A 14 -4.40 -49.50 45.92
C ILE A 14 -5.93 -49.47 45.82
N ALA A 15 -6.55 -50.45 45.16
CA ALA A 15 -8.01 -50.58 45.09
C ALA A 15 -8.63 -50.85 46.48
N GLU A 16 -8.01 -51.73 47.27
CA GLU A 16 -8.42 -52.05 48.64
C GLU A 16 -8.28 -50.84 49.58
N TRP A 17 -7.18 -50.09 49.49
CA TRP A 17 -6.97 -48.86 50.26
C TRP A 17 -7.99 -47.77 49.93
N LEU A 18 -8.51 -47.75 48.70
CA LEU A 18 -9.58 -46.84 48.26
C LEU A 18 -10.99 -47.37 48.54
N GLY A 19 -11.14 -48.57 49.13
CA GLY A 19 -12.43 -49.17 49.45
C GLY A 19 -13.23 -49.65 48.23
N LEU A 20 -12.56 -50.03 47.13
CA LEU A 20 -13.19 -50.46 45.89
C LEU A 20 -13.23 -51.99 45.79
N GLU A 21 -14.39 -52.54 45.44
CA GLU A 21 -14.65 -54.00 45.42
C GLU A 21 -13.89 -54.77 44.33
N SER A 22 -13.39 -54.10 43.28
CA SER A 22 -12.62 -54.75 42.22
C SER A 22 -11.76 -53.78 41.41
N LEU A 23 -10.75 -54.33 40.73
CA LEU A 23 -9.91 -53.60 39.77
C LEU A 23 -10.70 -53.05 38.57
N ALA A 24 -11.80 -53.73 38.18
CA ALA A 24 -12.72 -53.24 37.17
C ALA A 24 -13.40 -51.92 37.59
N SER A 25 -13.77 -51.80 38.88
CA SER A 25 -14.32 -50.57 39.44
C SER A 25 -13.31 -49.41 39.41
N LEU A 26 -12.02 -49.68 39.62
CA LEU A 26 -10.95 -48.68 39.52
C LEU A 26 -10.75 -48.21 38.06
N VAL A 27 -10.83 -49.11 37.08
CA VAL A 27 -10.77 -48.76 35.64
C VAL A 27 -12.00 -47.96 35.20
N GLU A 28 -13.20 -48.29 35.66
CA GLU A 28 -14.42 -47.53 35.36
C GLU A 28 -14.36 -46.12 35.95
N ILE A 29 -13.95 -45.99 37.21
CA ILE A 29 -13.79 -44.68 37.87
C ILE A 29 -12.70 -43.85 37.18
N ALA A 30 -11.57 -44.46 36.81
CA ALA A 30 -10.51 -43.78 36.07
C ALA A 30 -10.98 -43.33 34.67
N THR A 31 -11.74 -44.18 33.96
CA THR A 31 -12.28 -43.86 32.63
C THR A 31 -13.32 -42.74 32.72
N ALA A 32 -14.21 -42.76 33.72
CA ALA A 32 -15.16 -41.69 33.99
C ALA A 32 -14.45 -40.38 34.35
N ALA A 33 -13.43 -40.42 35.21
CA ALA A 33 -12.65 -39.26 35.60
C ALA A 33 -11.89 -38.64 34.41
N ILE A 34 -11.27 -39.46 33.56
CA ILE A 34 -10.62 -39.02 32.32
C ILE A 34 -11.66 -38.39 31.37
N THR A 35 -12.83 -39.01 31.21
CA THR A 35 -13.90 -38.48 30.36
C THR A 35 -14.41 -37.12 30.85
N ILE A 36 -14.63 -36.98 32.16
CA ILE A 36 -15.03 -35.70 32.78
C ILE A 36 -13.94 -34.66 32.59
N LEU A 37 -12.66 -35.00 32.83
CA LEU A 37 -11.54 -34.08 32.65
C LEU A 37 -11.41 -33.61 31.20
N LEU A 38 -11.53 -34.52 30.23
CA LEU A 38 -11.55 -34.20 28.81
C LEU A 38 -12.75 -33.32 28.43
N GLY A 39 -13.93 -33.59 29.00
CA GLY A 39 -15.13 -32.77 28.84
C GLY A 39 -14.95 -31.35 29.39
N LEU A 40 -14.36 -31.21 30.57
CA LEU A 40 -14.04 -29.91 31.18
C LEU A 40 -12.99 -29.14 30.36
N LEU A 41 -11.95 -29.83 29.87
CA LEU A 41 -10.93 -29.24 29.01
C LEU A 41 -11.54 -28.74 27.69
N ALA A 42 -12.39 -29.56 27.05
CA ALA A 42 -13.11 -29.18 25.84
C ALA A 42 -14.03 -27.98 26.10
N GLY A 43 -14.77 -27.99 27.21
CA GLY A 43 -15.62 -26.87 27.64
C GLY A 43 -14.82 -25.58 27.87
N LEU A 44 -13.64 -25.67 28.49
CA LEU A 44 -12.74 -24.54 28.71
C LEU A 44 -12.19 -23.97 27.38
N LEU A 45 -11.85 -24.84 26.43
CA LEU A 45 -11.39 -24.43 25.10
C LEU A 45 -12.50 -23.71 24.32
N VAL A 46 -13.72 -24.25 24.33
CA VAL A 46 -14.90 -23.61 23.72
C VAL A 46 -15.19 -22.26 24.39
N TYR A 47 -15.16 -22.22 25.72
CA TYR A 47 -15.33 -20.96 26.47
C TYR A 47 -14.28 -19.92 26.07
N LYS A 48 -13.02 -20.32 25.93
CA LYS A 48 -11.93 -19.44 25.51
C LYS A 48 -12.14 -18.90 24.09
N GLU A 49 -12.63 -19.71 23.15
CA GLU A 49 -12.98 -19.24 21.81
C GLU A 49 -14.15 -18.25 21.83
N VAL A 50 -15.24 -18.58 22.53
CA VAL A 50 -16.41 -17.72 22.69
C VAL A 50 -16.02 -16.37 23.32
N ALA A 51 -15.21 -16.39 24.37
CA ALA A 51 -14.72 -15.18 25.04
C ALA A 51 -13.85 -14.32 24.11
N ARG A 52 -12.97 -14.93 23.30
CA ARG A 52 -12.17 -14.24 22.28
C ARG A 52 -13.05 -13.59 21.21
N CYS A 53 -14.01 -14.31 20.66
CA CYS A 53 -14.94 -13.78 19.67
C CYS A 53 -15.79 -12.63 20.22
N TYR A 54 -16.27 -12.78 21.45
CA TYR A 54 -17.00 -11.73 22.15
C TYR A 54 -16.15 -10.47 22.33
N ALA A 55 -14.90 -10.62 22.80
CA ALA A 55 -13.97 -9.51 22.99
C ALA A 55 -13.66 -8.80 21.66
N LEU A 56 -13.40 -9.58 20.60
CA LEU A 56 -13.10 -9.08 19.26
C LEU A 56 -14.25 -8.23 18.70
N LEU A 57 -15.47 -8.77 18.69
CA LEU A 57 -16.66 -8.05 18.19
C LEU A 57 -16.99 -6.83 19.05
N ARG A 58 -16.85 -6.93 20.37
CA ARG A 58 -17.15 -5.81 21.28
C ARG A 58 -16.19 -4.64 21.11
N ARG A 59 -14.90 -4.92 20.93
CA ARG A 59 -13.87 -3.89 20.72
C ARG A 59 -13.94 -3.29 19.33
N PHE A 60 -14.13 -4.13 18.30
CA PHE A 60 -14.26 -3.64 16.92
C PHE A 60 -15.49 -2.72 16.74
N HIS A 61 -16.60 -3.04 17.40
CA HIS A 61 -17.82 -2.23 17.38
C HIS A 61 -17.94 -1.26 18.56
N ALA A 62 -16.82 -0.88 19.20
CA ALA A 62 -16.82 0.09 20.27
C ALA A 62 -17.56 1.38 19.83
N ASN A 63 -18.31 1.98 20.75
CA ASN A 63 -19.09 3.21 20.51
C ASN A 63 -20.21 3.11 19.46
N THR A 64 -20.50 1.93 18.93
CA THR A 64 -21.66 1.72 18.06
C THR A 64 -22.78 0.97 18.81
N PRO A 65 -24.05 1.08 18.39
CA PRO A 65 -25.12 0.25 18.94
C PRO A 65 -24.83 -1.26 18.87
N ARG A 66 -23.96 -1.70 17.95
CA ARG A 66 -23.53 -3.10 17.80
C ARG A 66 -22.60 -3.58 18.91
N GLY A 67 -21.85 -2.67 19.54
CA GLY A 67 -20.99 -2.99 20.68
C GLY A 67 -21.77 -3.33 21.96
N ARG A 68 -23.11 -3.24 21.95
CA ARG A 68 -23.96 -3.60 23.10
C ARG A 68 -23.83 -5.08 23.43
N ARG A 69 -23.67 -5.39 24.72
CA ARG A 69 -23.36 -6.74 25.23
C ARG A 69 -24.31 -7.82 24.67
N LEU A 70 -25.61 -7.56 24.65
CA LEU A 70 -26.62 -8.50 24.16
C LEU A 70 -26.54 -8.73 22.64
N GLN A 71 -26.18 -7.70 21.87
CA GLN A 71 -26.05 -7.83 20.41
C GLN A 71 -24.80 -8.64 20.06
N VAL A 72 -23.67 -8.35 20.71
CA VAL A 72 -22.44 -9.11 20.54
C VAL A 72 -22.65 -10.58 20.92
N LEU A 73 -23.26 -10.84 22.09
CA LEU A 73 -23.56 -12.20 22.53
C LEU A 73 -24.47 -12.94 21.53
N GLY A 74 -25.52 -12.27 21.05
CA GLY A 74 -26.41 -12.84 20.03
C GLY A 74 -25.69 -13.18 18.72
N THR A 75 -24.75 -12.33 18.27
CA THR A 75 -23.91 -12.63 17.09
C THR A 75 -23.00 -13.83 17.34
N VAL A 76 -22.31 -13.89 18.49
CA VAL A 76 -21.41 -15.01 18.83
C VAL A 76 -22.19 -16.33 18.90
N LEU A 77 -23.34 -16.36 19.59
CA LEU A 77 -24.18 -17.56 19.66
C LEU A 77 -24.67 -17.97 18.28
N ARG A 78 -25.08 -17.01 17.44
CA ARG A 78 -25.48 -17.32 16.06
C ARG A 78 -24.34 -17.93 15.25
N LEU A 79 -23.13 -17.39 15.34
CA LEU A 79 -21.96 -17.95 14.66
C LEU A 79 -21.60 -19.35 15.19
N ALA A 80 -21.80 -19.59 16.49
CA ALA A 80 -21.49 -20.85 17.13
C ALA A 80 -22.49 -21.98 16.77
N PHE A 81 -23.77 -21.64 16.59
CA PHE A 81 -24.83 -22.60 16.28
C PHE A 81 -25.23 -22.66 14.80
N SER A 82 -24.81 -21.70 13.97
CA SER A 82 -24.97 -21.80 12.52
C SER A 82 -24.11 -22.93 11.95
N ASP A 83 -24.72 -23.76 11.10
CA ASP A 83 -24.07 -24.84 10.35
C ASP A 83 -23.26 -25.83 11.20
N ARG A 84 -23.69 -26.06 12.46
CA ARG A 84 -23.04 -26.97 13.43
C ARG A 84 -21.57 -26.65 13.70
N ALA A 85 -21.13 -25.39 13.58
CA ALA A 85 -19.73 -24.96 13.70
C ALA A 85 -19.03 -25.41 15.01
N LEU A 86 -19.74 -25.39 16.14
CA LEU A 86 -19.20 -25.86 17.42
C LEU A 86 -18.91 -27.38 17.47
N PHE A 87 -19.54 -28.15 16.57
CA PHE A 87 -19.51 -29.61 16.57
C PHE A 87 -18.94 -30.19 15.27
N SER A 88 -18.52 -29.35 14.32
CA SER A 88 -17.90 -29.82 13.09
C SER A 88 -16.48 -30.29 13.35
N VAL A 89 -16.15 -31.48 12.86
CA VAL A 89 -14.77 -32.02 12.87
C VAL A 89 -13.83 -31.15 12.02
N GLU A 90 -14.38 -30.40 11.05
CA GLU A 90 -13.65 -29.34 10.37
C GLU A 90 -13.22 -28.26 11.38
N LYS A 91 -11.90 -28.04 11.46
CA LYS A 91 -11.19 -27.10 12.34
C LYS A 91 -11.51 -25.63 12.08
N ARG A 92 -12.76 -25.28 11.78
CA ARG A 92 -13.23 -23.91 11.65
C ARG A 92 -13.52 -23.38 13.04
N THR A 93 -12.48 -22.86 13.68
CA THR A 93 -12.64 -22.19 14.97
C THR A 93 -13.68 -21.07 14.85
N LEU A 94 -14.52 -20.91 15.88
CA LEU A 94 -15.53 -19.84 15.95
C LEU A 94 -14.89 -18.46 15.70
N VAL A 95 -13.62 -18.34 16.10
CA VAL A 95 -12.71 -17.24 15.84
C VAL A 95 -12.57 -16.92 14.35
N ARG A 96 -12.33 -17.92 13.50
CA ARG A 96 -12.17 -17.71 12.06
C ARG A 96 -13.44 -17.15 11.43
N ARG A 97 -14.62 -17.71 11.73
CA ARG A 97 -15.91 -17.18 11.23
C ARG A 97 -16.15 -15.76 11.71
N THR A 98 -15.79 -15.46 12.95
CA THR A 98 -15.90 -14.10 13.52
C THR A 98 -15.01 -13.11 12.75
N ARG A 99 -13.79 -13.52 12.39
CA ARG A 99 -12.89 -12.70 11.57
C ARG A 99 -13.40 -12.51 10.15
N ILE A 100 -13.89 -13.56 9.49
CA ILE A 100 -14.50 -13.45 8.14
C ILE A 100 -15.63 -12.41 8.17
N LEU A 101 -16.53 -12.51 9.17
CA LEU A 101 -17.61 -11.54 9.34
C LEU A 101 -17.10 -10.10 9.48
N ILE A 102 -16.11 -9.86 10.35
CA ILE A 102 -15.56 -8.53 10.58
C ILE A 102 -14.87 -7.98 9.32
N GLU A 103 -14.06 -8.81 8.66
CA GLU A 103 -13.34 -8.42 7.44
C GLU A 103 -14.30 -8.07 6.31
N HIS A 104 -15.39 -8.83 6.13
CA HIS A 104 -16.46 -8.48 5.19
C HIS A 104 -17.23 -7.23 5.62
N GLU A 105 -17.52 -7.04 6.92
CA GLU A 105 -18.17 -5.81 7.43
C GLU A 105 -17.32 -4.54 7.27
N LEU A 106 -16.02 -4.65 7.00
CA LEU A 106 -15.19 -3.50 6.65
C LEU A 106 -15.59 -2.93 5.29
N PHE A 107 -15.89 -3.79 4.31
CA PHE A 107 -16.19 -3.40 2.92
C PHE A 107 -17.68 -3.39 2.60
N ALA A 108 -18.46 -4.28 3.23
CA ALA A 108 -19.91 -4.34 3.17
C ALA A 108 -20.51 -4.10 4.56
N PRO A 109 -20.45 -2.86 5.08
CA PRO A 109 -20.91 -2.56 6.43
C PRO A 109 -22.41 -2.86 6.52
N ARG A 110 -22.80 -3.57 7.57
CA ARG A 110 -24.22 -3.84 7.81
C ARG A 110 -25.04 -2.54 7.81
N PRO A 111 -26.25 -2.51 7.25
CA PRO A 111 -27.06 -1.30 7.21
C PRO A 111 -27.37 -0.75 8.61
N GLN A 112 -27.14 0.54 8.80
CA GLN A 112 -27.57 1.26 9.99
C GLN A 112 -28.95 1.88 9.76
N TYR A 113 -29.79 1.90 10.79
CA TYR A 113 -31.09 2.53 10.69
C TYR A 113 -30.91 4.04 10.68
N ASP A 114 -31.24 4.67 9.55
CA ASP A 114 -31.34 6.12 9.45
C ASP A 114 -32.79 6.51 9.17
N TRP A 115 -33.39 7.26 10.09
CA TRP A 115 -34.75 7.76 9.95
C TRP A 115 -34.87 8.85 8.87
N ARG A 116 -33.75 9.47 8.45
CA ARG A 116 -33.68 10.51 7.43
C ARG A 116 -33.61 9.97 6.01
N ALA A 117 -33.15 8.73 5.81
CA ALA A 117 -33.01 8.08 4.51
C ALA A 117 -34.34 7.76 3.79
N GLY A 118 -35.48 8.21 4.32
CA GLY A 118 -36.81 8.03 3.73
C GLY A 118 -37.09 8.82 2.43
N GLY A 119 -36.12 9.60 1.94
CA GLY A 119 -36.05 10.05 0.53
C GLY A 119 -37.10 11.06 0.07
N ILE A 120 -37.42 12.08 0.85
CA ILE A 120 -38.31 13.18 0.40
C ILE A 120 -37.67 14.51 0.79
N GLU A 121 -37.31 15.34 -0.21
CA GLU A 121 -37.04 16.77 0.00
C GLU A 121 -38.22 17.39 0.75
N PRO A 122 -37.99 18.30 1.72
CA PRO A 122 -39.09 18.90 2.48
C PRO A 122 -40.14 19.52 1.54
N TYR A 123 -41.32 18.89 1.46
CA TYR A 123 -42.42 19.34 0.64
C TYR A 123 -42.93 20.70 1.15
N ALA A 124 -42.68 21.76 0.38
CA ALA A 124 -43.05 23.15 0.72
C ALA A 124 -44.54 23.48 0.45
N GLY A 125 -45.44 22.51 0.58
CA GLY A 125 -46.88 22.70 0.31
C GLY A 125 -47.70 23.10 1.54
N PRO A 126 -48.78 23.88 1.38
CA PRO A 126 -49.64 24.33 2.47
C PRO A 126 -50.69 23.24 2.81
N GLY A 127 -50.47 22.47 3.87
CA GLY A 127 -51.46 21.49 4.35
C GLY A 127 -51.14 20.92 5.74
N LEU A 128 -51.90 21.34 6.75
CA LEU A 128 -51.67 21.01 8.18
C LEU A 128 -51.81 19.49 8.48
N LEU A 129 -52.79 18.82 7.87
CA LEU A 129 -53.04 17.37 8.05
C LEU A 129 -51.94 16.49 7.42
N ARG A 130 -51.35 16.93 6.30
CA ARG A 130 -50.22 16.23 5.68
C ARG A 130 -48.92 16.39 6.47
N ARG A 131 -48.70 17.55 7.12
CA ARG A 131 -47.54 17.78 8.00
C ARG A 131 -47.48 16.82 9.20
N LEU A 132 -48.61 16.31 9.69
CA LEU A 132 -48.67 15.37 10.82
C LEU A 132 -48.60 13.89 10.39
N ALA A 133 -49.10 13.53 9.20
CA ALA A 133 -49.05 12.15 8.69
C ALA A 133 -47.69 11.78 8.06
N ASP A 134 -46.97 12.77 7.54
CA ASP A 134 -45.70 12.59 6.82
C ASP A 134 -44.56 12.00 7.70
N PRO A 135 -44.35 12.41 8.97
CA PRO A 135 -43.32 11.81 9.83
C PRO A 135 -43.53 10.32 10.12
N ALA A 136 -44.79 9.90 10.34
CA ALA A 136 -45.10 8.50 10.61
C ALA A 136 -44.87 7.65 9.35
N LEU A 137 -45.33 8.12 8.18
CA LEU A 137 -45.10 7.44 6.90
C LEU A 137 -43.60 7.37 6.56
N ARG A 138 -42.82 8.42 6.82
CA ARG A 138 -41.35 8.42 6.68
C ARG A 138 -40.70 7.38 7.57
N TRP A 139 -41.11 7.31 8.84
CA TRP A 139 -40.61 6.30 9.78
C TRP A 139 -40.93 4.88 9.31
N PHE A 140 -42.15 4.61 8.85
CA PHE A 140 -42.52 3.29 8.31
C PHE A 140 -41.72 2.93 7.06
N ARG A 141 -41.51 3.87 6.13
CA ARG A 141 -40.70 3.64 4.91
C ARG A 141 -39.23 3.42 5.23
N ALA A 142 -38.64 4.26 6.09
CA ALA A 142 -37.25 4.11 6.54
C ALA A 142 -37.06 2.77 7.25
N ARG A 143 -38.02 2.35 8.08
CA ARG A 143 -38.00 1.04 8.74
C ARG A 143 -38.11 -0.12 7.76
N ARG A 144 -38.99 -0.02 6.75
CA ARG A 144 -39.13 -1.06 5.71
C ARG A 144 -37.87 -1.16 4.84
N SER A 145 -37.33 -0.03 4.41
CA SER A 145 -36.08 0.06 3.63
C SER A 145 -34.90 -0.53 4.43
N HIS A 146 -34.74 -0.12 5.69
CA HIS A 146 -33.73 -0.68 6.58
C HIS A 146 -33.90 -2.18 6.80
N ALA A 147 -35.13 -2.65 7.01
CA ALA A 147 -35.40 -4.09 7.18
C ALA A 147 -35.07 -4.89 5.92
N ALA A 148 -35.37 -4.37 4.73
CA ALA A 148 -35.04 -4.99 3.45
C ALA A 148 -33.52 -5.06 3.25
N ALA A 149 -32.82 -3.92 3.36
CA ALA A 149 -31.36 -3.87 3.26
C ALA A 149 -30.67 -4.79 4.30
N LEU A 150 -31.21 -4.86 5.52
CA LEU A 150 -30.69 -5.75 6.55
C LEU A 150 -30.95 -7.23 6.24
N ALA A 151 -32.07 -7.56 5.59
CA ALA A 151 -32.36 -8.93 5.18
C ALA A 151 -31.42 -9.38 4.06
N GLU A 152 -31.24 -8.54 3.04
CA GLU A 152 -30.28 -8.74 1.93
C GLU A 152 -28.85 -8.91 2.45
N TRP A 153 -28.39 -7.99 3.32
CA TRP A 153 -27.08 -8.10 3.94
C TRP A 153 -26.91 -9.40 4.75
N ARG A 154 -27.96 -9.85 5.46
CA ARG A 154 -27.91 -11.12 6.21
C ARG A 154 -27.89 -12.34 5.30
N GLU A 155 -28.47 -12.26 4.12
CA GLU A 155 -28.42 -13.31 3.11
C GLU A 155 -27.02 -13.42 2.53
N ALA A 156 -26.45 -12.30 2.05
CA ALA A 156 -25.07 -12.24 1.57
C ALA A 156 -24.06 -12.74 2.62
N MET A 157 -24.18 -12.30 3.88
CA MET A 157 -23.29 -12.77 4.95
C MET A 157 -23.49 -14.25 5.32
N ARG A 158 -24.70 -14.80 5.15
CA ARG A 158 -24.91 -16.25 5.37
C ARG A 158 -24.19 -17.06 4.30
N GLU A 159 -24.23 -16.62 3.05
CA GLU A 159 -23.52 -17.24 1.94
C GLU A 159 -22.00 -17.18 2.15
N VAL A 160 -21.47 -16.00 2.46
CA VAL A 160 -20.04 -15.83 2.78
C VAL A 160 -19.59 -16.68 3.96
N LEU A 161 -20.41 -16.80 5.01
CA LEU A 161 -20.06 -17.58 6.20
C LEU A 161 -20.34 -19.08 6.05
N ALA A 162 -20.91 -19.53 4.94
CA ALA A 162 -21.21 -20.93 4.69
C ALA A 162 -19.94 -21.78 4.59
N LEU A 163 -20.08 -23.10 4.82
CA LEU A 163 -18.91 -23.99 4.81
C LEU A 163 -18.20 -23.99 3.45
N GLU A 164 -18.93 -24.01 2.36
CA GLU A 164 -18.39 -24.00 1.00
C GLU A 164 -18.39 -22.59 0.36
N GLY A 165 -18.65 -21.55 1.16
CA GLY A 165 -18.74 -20.18 0.67
C GLY A 165 -17.40 -19.64 0.13
N ASP A 166 -17.48 -18.78 -0.88
CA ASP A 166 -16.33 -17.97 -1.28
C ASP A 166 -16.13 -16.84 -0.25
N TRP A 167 -14.97 -16.84 0.41
CA TRP A 167 -14.65 -15.83 1.43
C TRP A 167 -13.92 -14.63 0.86
N THR A 168 -13.74 -14.59 -0.46
CA THR A 168 -13.12 -13.47 -1.14
C THR A 168 -13.95 -12.21 -0.92
N ILE A 169 -13.27 -11.13 -0.57
CA ILE A 169 -13.86 -9.80 -0.46
C ILE A 169 -13.70 -9.14 -1.82
N ASP A 170 -14.81 -8.90 -2.51
CA ASP A 170 -14.80 -8.19 -3.78
C ASP A 170 -14.82 -6.68 -3.56
N VAL A 171 -13.90 -5.99 -4.24
CA VAL A 171 -13.74 -4.55 -4.16
C VAL A 171 -13.56 -4.00 -5.58
N ASP A 172 -14.23 -2.90 -5.92
CA ASP A 172 -14.17 -2.38 -7.29
C ASP A 172 -12.77 -1.88 -7.68
N ASN A 173 -12.09 -1.16 -6.78
CA ASN A 173 -10.81 -0.51 -7.06
C ASN A 173 -9.96 -0.32 -5.79
N PRO A 174 -8.63 -0.13 -5.91
CA PRO A 174 -7.73 0.05 -4.76
C PRO A 174 -8.06 1.27 -3.89
N ALA A 175 -8.70 2.31 -4.43
CA ALA A 175 -9.06 3.50 -3.65
C ALA A 175 -10.05 3.16 -2.51
N ILE A 176 -10.94 2.19 -2.71
CA ILE A 176 -11.86 1.73 -1.67
C ILE A 176 -11.09 1.11 -0.50
N VAL A 177 -10.00 0.37 -0.77
CA VAL A 177 -9.15 -0.20 0.26
C VAL A 177 -8.45 0.90 1.06
N SER A 178 -7.86 1.88 0.38
CA SER A 178 -7.21 3.03 1.02
C SER A 178 -8.19 3.84 1.88
N LYS A 179 -9.43 4.03 1.43
CA LYS A 179 -10.50 4.68 2.23
C LYS A 179 -10.85 3.96 3.53
N GLN A 180 -10.61 2.65 3.61
CA GLN A 180 -10.87 1.87 4.82
C GLN A 180 -9.65 1.80 5.77
N LEU A 181 -8.56 2.51 5.50
CA LEU A 181 -7.29 2.38 6.22
C LEU A 181 -7.45 2.48 7.74
N ASP A 182 -8.15 3.48 8.27
CA ASP A 182 -8.32 3.63 9.72
C ASP A 182 -9.09 2.47 10.35
N ARG A 183 -10.10 1.95 9.64
CA ARG A 183 -10.89 0.80 10.10
C ARG A 183 -10.08 -0.51 10.01
N ILE A 184 -9.22 -0.62 9.00
CA ILE A 184 -8.27 -1.73 8.84
C ILE A 184 -7.25 -1.70 10.00
N LYS A 185 -6.68 -0.53 10.31
CA LYS A 185 -5.78 -0.33 11.46
C LYS A 185 -6.44 -0.75 12.76
N ALA A 186 -7.64 -0.21 13.02
CA ALA A 186 -8.41 -0.54 14.21
C ALA A 186 -8.73 -2.05 14.32
N TYR A 187 -9.02 -2.71 13.20
CA TYR A 187 -9.21 -4.16 13.17
C TYR A 187 -7.95 -4.94 13.56
N LEU A 188 -6.80 -4.63 12.96
CA LEU A 188 -5.55 -5.35 13.25
C LEU A 188 -5.05 -5.06 14.68
N GLU A 189 -5.20 -3.84 15.18
CA GLU A 189 -4.95 -3.50 16.58
C GLU A 189 -5.88 -4.26 17.53
N CYS A 190 -7.16 -4.40 17.16
CA CYS A 190 -8.12 -5.19 17.91
C CYS A 190 -7.68 -6.65 17.99
N LEU A 191 -7.18 -7.25 16.90
CA LEU A 191 -6.63 -8.61 16.92
C LEU A 191 -5.47 -8.73 17.92
N ARG A 192 -4.48 -7.82 17.86
CA ARG A 192 -3.35 -7.82 18.81
C ARG A 192 -3.84 -7.72 20.26
N SER A 193 -4.81 -6.85 20.51
CA SER A 193 -5.37 -6.63 21.85
C SER A 193 -6.09 -7.85 22.43
N VAL A 194 -6.61 -8.75 21.59
CA VAL A 194 -7.33 -9.98 21.99
C VAL A 194 -6.37 -11.18 22.14
N GLY A 195 -5.08 -10.97 21.90
CA GLY A 195 -4.02 -11.98 22.07
C GLY A 195 -3.77 -12.82 20.83
N PHE A 196 -4.08 -12.31 19.63
CA PHE A 196 -3.49 -12.84 18.40
C PHE A 196 -2.04 -12.35 18.29
N GLU A 197 -1.14 -13.24 17.89
CA GLU A 197 0.29 -12.94 17.80
C GLU A 197 0.84 -13.23 16.40
N GLY A 198 1.98 -12.59 16.08
CA GLY A 198 2.74 -12.85 14.87
C GLY A 198 1.95 -12.65 13.58
N ALA A 199 1.98 -13.65 12.69
CA ALA A 199 1.35 -13.55 11.38
C ALA A 199 -0.19 -13.47 11.42
N GLU A 200 -0.84 -13.91 12.50
CA GLU A 200 -2.30 -13.94 12.56
C GLU A 200 -2.92 -12.59 12.90
N ALA A 201 -2.18 -11.72 13.59
CA ALA A 201 -2.63 -10.40 14.04
C ALA A 201 -2.39 -9.28 13.01
N ASP A 202 -1.57 -9.54 11.99
CA ASP A 202 -1.06 -8.51 11.06
C ASP A 202 -1.61 -8.67 9.63
N ARG A 203 -2.61 -9.53 9.42
CA ARG A 203 -3.17 -9.80 8.09
C ARG A 203 -4.64 -10.16 8.13
N PHE A 204 -5.27 -9.98 6.97
CA PHE A 204 -6.58 -10.53 6.68
C PHE A 204 -6.50 -12.04 6.48
N ILE A 205 -7.55 -12.76 6.88
CA ILE A 205 -7.72 -14.17 6.53
C ILE A 205 -8.42 -14.33 5.19
N CYS A 206 -9.34 -13.41 4.88
CA CYS A 206 -10.03 -13.34 3.60
C CYS A 206 -9.09 -12.77 2.52
N PRO A 207 -8.99 -13.41 1.35
CA PRO A 207 -8.41 -12.74 0.20
C PRO A 207 -9.31 -11.57 -0.23
N ILE A 208 -8.70 -10.53 -0.79
CA ILE A 208 -9.39 -9.41 -1.43
C ILE A 208 -9.15 -9.56 -2.93
N GLU A 209 -10.22 -9.56 -3.71
CA GLU A 209 -10.20 -9.43 -5.17
C GLU A 209 -10.57 -8.00 -5.53
N ILE A 210 -9.64 -7.31 -6.17
CA ILE A 210 -9.89 -5.98 -6.69
C ILE A 210 -10.16 -6.10 -8.18
N ALA A 211 -11.39 -5.72 -8.55
CA ALA A 211 -11.98 -5.96 -9.85
C ALA A 211 -11.49 -5.02 -10.95
N SER A 212 -10.88 -3.88 -10.61
CA SER A 212 -10.31 -2.97 -11.59
C SER A 212 -9.20 -2.10 -11.01
N GLY A 213 -8.15 -1.91 -11.80
CA GLY A 213 -7.01 -1.06 -11.47
C GLY A 213 -5.88 -1.23 -12.48
N PHE A 214 -4.79 -0.51 -12.27
CA PHE A 214 -3.63 -0.49 -13.14
C PHE A 214 -2.38 -0.87 -12.37
N VAL A 215 -1.66 -1.86 -12.87
CA VAL A 215 -0.35 -2.24 -12.32
C VAL A 215 0.73 -1.47 -13.07
N ALA A 216 1.64 -0.85 -12.30
CA ALA A 216 2.85 -0.23 -12.81
C ALA A 216 4.06 -0.77 -12.02
N PRO A 217 5.19 -1.11 -12.66
CA PRO A 217 6.41 -1.53 -11.97
C PRO A 217 7.18 -0.34 -11.37
N LEU A 218 6.43 0.46 -10.62
CA LEU A 218 6.88 1.59 -9.83
C LEU A 218 6.61 1.28 -8.35
N HIS A 219 7.20 2.09 -7.47
CA HIS A 219 6.94 2.08 -6.03
C HIS A 219 6.54 3.48 -5.60
N LEU A 220 5.42 3.62 -4.90
CA LEU A 220 4.91 4.92 -4.48
C LEU A 220 5.61 5.38 -3.20
N LEU A 221 6.35 6.49 -3.25
CA LEU A 221 6.94 7.08 -2.04
C LEU A 221 5.86 7.63 -1.10
N THR A 222 6.20 7.74 0.18
CA THR A 222 5.36 8.45 1.15
C THR A 222 5.26 9.92 0.78
N GLY A 223 4.04 10.44 0.72
CA GLY A 223 3.77 11.85 0.53
C GLY A 223 3.69 12.61 1.85
N LEU A 224 3.95 13.92 1.80
CA LEU A 224 3.79 14.79 2.97
C LEU A 224 2.35 14.84 3.49
N LEU A 225 1.32 14.61 2.64
CA LEU A 225 -0.09 14.70 3.05
C LEU A 225 -0.53 13.70 4.10
N ILE A 226 0.16 12.57 4.18
CA ILE A 226 -0.08 11.59 5.22
C ILE A 226 0.34 12.16 6.59
N GLU A 227 1.39 12.98 6.64
CA GLU A 227 1.83 13.73 7.83
C GLU A 227 1.06 15.05 8.06
N PHE A 228 0.56 15.69 6.99
CA PHE A 228 -0.11 17.01 7.05
C PHE A 228 -1.39 17.04 7.90
N ASN A 229 -2.06 15.91 8.12
CA ASN A 229 -3.26 15.89 8.97
C ASN A 229 -2.97 16.27 10.43
N GLU A 230 -1.71 16.19 10.89
CA GLU A 230 -1.35 16.43 12.29
C GLU A 230 -0.17 17.40 12.50
N LYS A 231 0.67 17.66 11.48
CA LYS A 231 1.97 18.38 11.65
C LYS A 231 2.22 19.57 10.71
N TRP A 232 1.21 20.43 10.45
CA TRP A 232 1.38 21.58 9.53
C TRP A 232 2.46 22.58 9.98
N ARG A 233 2.41 23.01 11.25
CA ARG A 233 3.33 24.02 11.78
C ARG A 233 4.82 23.61 11.66
N PRO A 234 5.22 22.40 12.07
CA PRO A 234 6.59 21.90 11.92
C PRO A 234 7.13 21.95 10.49
N ILE A 235 6.28 21.65 9.51
CA ILE A 235 6.64 21.63 8.10
C ILE A 235 6.92 23.05 7.59
N LEU A 236 6.05 24.01 7.93
CA LEU A 236 6.26 25.42 7.56
C LEU A 236 7.50 26.02 8.24
N GLU A 237 7.69 25.74 9.53
CA GLU A 237 8.87 26.19 10.27
C GLU A 237 10.15 25.59 9.70
N THR A 238 10.12 24.32 9.29
CA THR A 238 11.22 23.64 8.61
C THR A 238 11.49 24.26 7.24
N PHE A 239 10.46 24.51 6.44
CA PHE A 239 10.58 25.18 5.14
C PHE A 239 11.19 26.57 5.28
N ASP A 240 10.68 27.40 6.19
CA ASP A 240 11.19 28.74 6.45
C ASP A 240 12.63 28.68 6.94
N ARG A 241 12.95 27.78 7.86
CA ARG A 241 14.33 27.57 8.33
C ARG A 241 15.25 27.21 7.17
N ASP A 242 14.86 26.27 6.32
CA ASP A 242 15.74 25.74 5.27
C ASP A 242 15.82 26.67 4.04
N ALA A 243 14.79 27.48 3.79
CA ALA A 243 14.79 28.56 2.80
C ALA A 243 15.64 29.75 3.27
N ASN A 244 15.68 30.01 4.59
CA ASN A 244 16.43 31.12 5.18
C ASN A 244 17.81 30.72 5.72
N SER A 245 18.12 29.43 5.82
CA SER A 245 19.46 28.95 6.19
C SER A 245 20.43 29.37 5.09
N GLY A 246 21.20 30.42 5.38
CA GLY A 246 22.09 31.07 4.41
C GLY A 246 22.91 30.05 3.63
N THR A 247 22.81 30.12 2.31
CA THR A 247 23.81 29.54 1.42
C THR A 247 25.12 30.27 1.72
N GLY A 248 26.20 29.58 2.09
CA GLY A 248 27.54 30.18 2.17
C GLY A 248 28.13 30.59 0.81
N GLY A 249 27.27 30.95 -0.15
CA GLY A 249 27.56 31.53 -1.47
C GLY A 249 26.70 32.80 -1.63
N PRO A 250 27.01 33.65 -2.62
CA PRO A 250 26.80 35.10 -2.56
C PRO A 250 25.43 35.49 -2.02
N GLU A 251 25.44 36.34 -1.00
CA GLU A 251 24.29 36.88 -0.26
C GLU A 251 23.37 37.77 -1.11
N SER A 252 23.22 37.49 -2.41
CA SER A 252 22.30 38.21 -3.27
C SER A 252 20.89 37.69 -3.06
N ALA A 253 19.90 38.59 -3.07
CA ALA A 253 18.48 38.24 -2.98
C ALA A 253 18.07 37.14 -3.98
N SER A 254 18.68 37.14 -5.17
CA SER A 254 18.46 36.13 -6.21
C SER A 254 18.84 34.70 -5.81
N ALA A 255 19.87 34.50 -4.99
CA ALA A 255 20.27 33.17 -4.52
C ALA A 255 19.26 32.61 -3.50
N ARG A 256 18.70 33.49 -2.66
CA ARG A 256 17.66 33.14 -1.68
C ARG A 256 16.33 32.80 -2.37
N ASP A 257 15.91 33.58 -3.36
CA ASP A 257 14.66 33.35 -4.09
C ASP A 257 14.66 31.99 -4.79
N LEU A 258 15.78 31.61 -5.40
CA LEU A 258 15.90 30.31 -6.07
C LEU A 258 15.97 29.15 -5.10
N ARG A 259 16.63 29.34 -3.96
CA ARG A 259 16.62 28.36 -2.89
C ARG A 259 15.20 28.10 -2.40
N GLN A 260 14.41 29.15 -2.23
CA GLN A 260 13.02 29.06 -1.84
C GLN A 260 12.18 28.38 -2.92
N ILE A 261 12.35 28.73 -4.20
CA ILE A 261 11.64 28.09 -5.33
C ILE A 261 12.00 26.60 -5.43
N GLN A 262 13.28 26.25 -5.30
CA GLN A 262 13.73 24.85 -5.32
C GLN A 262 13.05 24.05 -4.21
N LEU A 263 13.10 24.54 -2.96
CA LEU A 263 12.49 23.89 -1.81
C LEU A 263 10.97 23.80 -1.96
N PHE A 264 10.35 24.83 -2.50
CA PHE A 264 8.92 24.85 -2.77
C PHE A 264 8.54 23.78 -3.78
N ILE A 265 9.25 23.69 -4.90
CA ILE A 265 9.03 22.68 -5.94
C ILE A 265 9.26 21.28 -5.38
N TYR A 266 10.32 21.06 -4.59
CA TYR A 266 10.58 19.78 -3.92
C TYR A 266 9.43 19.37 -3.00
N ASN A 267 8.96 20.29 -2.15
CA ASN A 267 7.83 20.01 -1.25
C ASN A 267 6.53 19.77 -2.03
N CYS A 268 6.28 20.50 -3.13
CA CYS A 268 5.12 20.26 -3.99
C CYS A 268 5.18 18.88 -4.68
N TRP A 269 6.35 18.47 -5.16
CA TRP A 269 6.57 17.14 -5.73
C TRP A 269 6.34 16.04 -4.69
N LEU A 270 6.82 16.25 -3.45
CA LEU A 270 6.67 15.30 -2.35
C LEU A 270 5.28 15.34 -1.70
N LEU A 271 4.44 16.34 -2.00
CA LEU A 271 3.17 16.59 -1.33
C LEU A 271 2.26 15.33 -1.31
N TRP A 272 2.14 14.67 -2.46
CA TRP A 272 1.30 13.48 -2.65
C TRP A 272 2.09 12.16 -2.65
N GLY A 273 3.42 12.23 -2.66
CA GLY A 273 4.29 11.05 -2.73
C GLY A 273 4.49 10.60 -4.17
N PRO A 274 5.67 10.82 -4.78
CA PRO A 274 5.89 10.47 -6.18
C PRO A 274 6.23 8.99 -6.35
N SER A 275 5.78 8.40 -7.46
CA SER A 275 6.16 7.04 -7.85
C SER A 275 7.58 6.97 -8.40
N ILE A 276 8.40 6.02 -7.91
CA ILE A 276 9.80 5.83 -8.33
C ILE A 276 10.02 4.52 -9.10
N PRO A 277 10.96 4.48 -10.07
CA PRO A 277 11.26 3.27 -10.81
C PRO A 277 11.98 2.20 -9.99
N ILE A 278 11.69 0.94 -10.33
CA ILE A 278 12.37 -0.24 -9.78
C ILE A 278 13.53 -0.63 -10.71
N CYS A 279 14.75 -0.65 -10.18
CA CYS A 279 15.95 -1.06 -10.91
C CYS A 279 16.53 -2.41 -10.43
N GLU A 280 17.61 -2.87 -11.05
CA GLU A 280 18.25 -4.14 -10.73
C GLU A 280 19.28 -4.07 -9.59
N CYS A 281 19.47 -2.89 -8.98
CA CYS A 281 20.47 -2.70 -7.94
C CYS A 281 20.11 -3.42 -6.63
N ARG A 282 21.08 -3.49 -5.72
CA ARG A 282 20.94 -4.16 -4.41
C ARG A 282 19.77 -3.64 -3.55
N ASN A 283 19.33 -2.38 -3.72
CA ASN A 283 18.23 -1.82 -2.94
C ASN A 283 16.88 -2.47 -3.31
N TRP A 284 16.78 -3.00 -4.53
CA TRP A 284 15.60 -3.72 -5.04
C TRP A 284 15.82 -5.24 -5.18
N ALA A 285 17.04 -5.71 -4.93
CA ALA A 285 17.40 -7.12 -5.00
C ALA A 285 16.87 -7.87 -3.78
N ALA A 286 15.68 -8.44 -3.92
CA ALA A 286 15.05 -9.25 -2.87
C ALA A 286 14.25 -10.43 -3.45
N ARG A 287 13.89 -11.38 -2.58
CA ARG A 287 13.09 -12.56 -2.95
C ARG A 287 11.68 -12.17 -3.41
N TYR A 288 11.13 -11.13 -2.81
CA TYR A 288 9.82 -10.57 -3.14
C TYR A 288 10.02 -9.27 -3.92
N ALA A 289 9.13 -9.03 -4.87
CA ALA A 289 9.01 -7.76 -5.57
C ALA A 289 7.79 -7.01 -5.02
N VAL A 290 7.87 -5.69 -5.11
CA VAL A 290 6.83 -4.73 -4.75
C VAL A 290 6.51 -3.98 -6.03
N VAL A 291 5.24 -3.83 -6.38
CA VAL A 291 4.78 -3.05 -7.53
C VAL A 291 3.50 -2.31 -7.18
N GLN A 292 3.35 -1.12 -7.73
CA GLN A 292 2.21 -0.27 -7.50
C GLN A 292 0.96 -0.76 -8.23
N TYR A 293 -0.18 -0.69 -7.55
CA TYR A 293 -1.50 -0.96 -8.10
C TYR A 293 -2.45 0.20 -7.80
N GLY A 294 -2.73 1.00 -8.83
CA GLY A 294 -3.44 2.27 -8.72
C GLY A 294 -4.75 2.32 -9.49
N TYR A 295 -5.55 3.35 -9.22
CA TYR A 295 -6.80 3.61 -9.93
C TYR A 295 -7.12 5.10 -9.90
N GLY A 296 -7.37 5.69 -11.08
CA GLY A 296 -7.58 7.11 -11.23
C GLY A 296 -6.28 7.90 -11.03
N ASP A 297 -5.92 8.15 -9.78
CA ASP A 297 -4.76 8.95 -9.36
C ASP A 297 -3.78 8.09 -8.54
N GLU A 298 -2.47 8.35 -8.64
CA GLU A 298 -1.44 7.55 -7.97
C GLU A 298 -1.58 7.54 -6.45
N ASN A 299 -2.12 8.60 -5.83
CA ASN A 299 -2.33 8.66 -4.38
C ASN A 299 -3.40 7.66 -3.88
N ASN A 300 -4.23 7.14 -4.79
CA ASN A 300 -5.18 6.07 -4.48
C ASN A 300 -4.57 4.67 -4.57
N SER A 301 -3.27 4.57 -4.85
CA SER A 301 -2.62 3.28 -5.08
C SER A 301 -2.35 2.54 -3.78
N ILE A 302 -2.31 1.21 -3.92
CA ILE A 302 -1.80 0.30 -2.91
C ILE A 302 -0.63 -0.49 -3.50
N GLU A 303 0.17 -1.11 -2.64
CA GLU A 303 1.30 -1.92 -3.09
C GLU A 303 0.92 -3.39 -3.23
N VAL A 304 1.42 -4.05 -4.26
CA VAL A 304 1.26 -5.48 -4.49
C VAL A 304 2.60 -6.18 -4.28
N VAL A 305 2.60 -7.16 -3.39
CA VAL A 305 3.82 -7.87 -2.97
C VAL A 305 3.72 -9.36 -3.30
N GLY A 306 4.69 -9.87 -4.03
CA GLY A 306 4.74 -11.26 -4.45
C GLY A 306 6.16 -11.77 -4.65
N LYS A 307 6.33 -13.09 -4.81
CA LYS A 307 7.64 -13.63 -5.20
C LYS A 307 8.07 -12.98 -6.51
N ARG A 308 9.32 -12.53 -6.60
CA ARG A 308 9.84 -11.77 -7.77
C ARG A 308 9.54 -12.46 -9.10
N LYS A 309 9.76 -13.78 -9.18
CA LYS A 309 9.45 -14.59 -10.37
C LYS A 309 7.97 -14.59 -10.75
N THR A 310 7.07 -14.63 -9.75
CA THR A 310 5.62 -14.60 -9.96
C THR A 310 5.19 -13.24 -10.51
N VAL A 311 5.63 -12.16 -9.86
CA VAL A 311 5.34 -10.78 -10.28
C VAL A 311 5.86 -10.54 -11.70
N ALA A 312 7.12 -10.88 -11.98
CA ALA A 312 7.71 -10.71 -13.30
C ALA A 312 6.94 -11.47 -14.40
N LYS A 313 6.50 -12.71 -14.12
CA LYS A 313 5.68 -13.49 -15.07
C LYS A 313 4.31 -12.87 -15.31
N SER A 314 3.69 -12.30 -14.27
CA SER A 314 2.42 -11.58 -14.42
C SER A 314 2.60 -10.29 -15.24
N LEU A 315 3.65 -9.51 -14.98
CA LEU A 315 3.95 -8.29 -15.74
C LEU A 315 4.24 -8.61 -17.22
N ASP A 316 5.03 -9.63 -17.53
CA ASP A 316 5.26 -10.06 -18.92
C ASP A 316 3.95 -10.42 -19.64
N ARG A 317 3.03 -11.09 -18.95
CA ARG A 317 1.70 -11.42 -19.49
C ARG A 317 0.86 -10.18 -19.74
N LEU A 318 0.81 -9.24 -18.78
CA LEU A 318 0.09 -7.98 -18.93
C LEU A 318 0.61 -7.17 -20.11
N MET A 319 1.94 -7.04 -20.23
CA MET A 319 2.58 -6.32 -21.32
C MET A 319 2.26 -6.92 -22.69
N LYS A 320 2.33 -8.26 -22.82
CA LYS A 320 1.95 -8.96 -24.05
C LYS A 320 0.48 -8.76 -24.42
N ALA A 321 -0.41 -8.80 -23.42
CA ALA A 321 -1.83 -8.54 -23.64
C ALA A 321 -2.09 -7.10 -24.09
N GLN A 322 -1.42 -6.13 -23.47
CA GLN A 322 -1.49 -4.72 -23.85
C GLN A 322 -1.00 -4.48 -25.28
N LEU A 323 0.15 -5.03 -25.66
CA LEU A 323 0.68 -4.94 -27.03
C LEU A 323 -0.29 -5.55 -28.05
N LYS A 324 -0.89 -6.70 -27.74
CA LYS A 324 -1.91 -7.33 -28.58
C LYS A 324 -3.14 -6.43 -28.75
N HIS A 325 -3.60 -5.82 -27.66
CA HIS A 325 -4.75 -4.92 -27.67
C HIS A 325 -4.47 -3.64 -28.48
N GLU A 326 -3.32 -3.00 -28.28
CA GLU A 326 -2.90 -1.83 -29.06
C GLU A 326 -2.82 -2.13 -30.57
N LYS A 327 -2.28 -3.31 -30.92
CA LYS A 327 -2.23 -3.77 -32.32
C LYS A 327 -3.63 -3.98 -32.89
N ALA A 328 -4.55 -4.53 -32.12
CA ALA A 328 -5.93 -4.75 -32.53
C ALA A 328 -6.68 -3.43 -32.81
N ILE A 329 -6.53 -2.42 -31.94
CA ILE A 329 -7.15 -1.10 -32.14
C ILE A 329 -6.65 -0.44 -33.41
N ARG A 330 -5.34 -0.46 -33.65
CA ARG A 330 -4.74 0.19 -34.82
C ARG A 330 -5.06 -0.52 -36.14
N ALA A 331 -5.32 -1.82 -36.08
CA ALA A 331 -5.72 -2.60 -37.25
C ALA A 331 -7.16 -2.30 -37.70
N ILE A 332 -7.95 -1.56 -36.91
CA ILE A 332 -9.27 -1.09 -37.31
C ILE A 332 -9.09 -0.06 -38.45
N GLY A 333 -9.24 -0.52 -39.69
CA GLY A 333 -9.30 0.34 -40.88
C GLY A 333 -7.99 0.51 -41.68
N SER A 334 -6.93 -0.28 -41.44
CA SER A 334 -5.72 -0.24 -42.29
C SER A 334 -4.90 -1.55 -42.32
N ASP A 335 -4.09 -1.68 -43.38
CA ASP A 335 -3.09 -2.73 -43.67
C ASP A 335 -2.04 -2.87 -42.54
N PRO A 336 -1.19 -3.92 -42.50
CA PRO A 336 -0.51 -4.37 -41.28
C PRO A 336 0.22 -3.26 -40.53
N VAL A 337 -0.23 -3.02 -39.30
CA VAL A 337 0.32 -2.01 -38.40
C VAL A 337 1.77 -2.39 -38.07
N PRO A 338 2.77 -1.53 -38.36
CA PRO A 338 4.14 -1.80 -37.99
C PRO A 338 4.25 -1.96 -36.48
N ASP A 339 5.04 -2.96 -36.04
CA ASP A 339 5.28 -3.19 -34.63
C ASP A 339 5.96 -1.94 -34.03
N ARG A 340 5.29 -1.35 -33.04
CA ARG A 340 5.80 -0.21 -32.26
C ARG A 340 5.95 -0.64 -30.81
N PRO A 341 6.96 -0.12 -30.11
CA PRO A 341 7.12 -0.33 -28.69
C PRO A 341 5.94 0.28 -27.92
N TYR A 342 5.59 -0.32 -26.79
CA TYR A 342 4.58 0.23 -25.89
C TYR A 342 5.13 1.48 -25.19
N THR A 343 4.41 2.60 -25.31
CA THR A 343 4.80 3.89 -24.72
C THR A 343 4.03 4.24 -23.43
N GLY A 344 3.17 3.34 -22.93
CA GLY A 344 2.58 3.46 -21.61
C GLY A 344 3.49 2.90 -20.51
N MET A 345 3.13 3.19 -19.26
CA MET A 345 3.86 2.77 -18.05
C MET A 345 3.01 1.95 -17.08
N ALA A 346 1.71 1.76 -17.37
CA ALA A 346 0.78 1.00 -16.55
C ALA A 346 -0.19 0.20 -17.41
N ALA A 347 -0.65 -0.95 -16.91
CA ALA A 347 -1.58 -1.83 -17.64
C ALA A 347 -2.77 -2.23 -16.77
N PRO A 348 -3.99 -2.34 -17.34
CA PRO A 348 -5.18 -2.73 -16.61
C PRO A 348 -5.05 -4.17 -16.10
N ALA A 349 -5.42 -4.39 -14.84
CA ALA A 349 -5.27 -5.67 -14.17
C ALA A 349 -6.23 -5.87 -13.00
N ASN A 350 -6.57 -7.14 -12.78
CA ASN A 350 -7.28 -7.61 -11.59
C ASN A 350 -6.27 -8.24 -10.63
N VAL A 351 -6.38 -7.90 -9.35
CA VAL A 351 -5.44 -8.37 -8.33
C VAL A 351 -6.20 -9.06 -7.22
N VAL A 352 -5.83 -10.30 -6.95
CA VAL A 352 -6.30 -11.06 -5.79
C VAL A 352 -5.14 -11.21 -4.82
N GLY A 353 -5.29 -10.79 -3.58
CA GLY A 353 -4.22 -10.88 -2.57
C GLY A 353 -4.75 -10.81 -1.15
N ARG A 354 -3.87 -11.04 -0.17
CA ARG A 354 -4.21 -10.88 1.25
C ARG A 354 -3.70 -9.55 1.78
N LEU A 355 -4.58 -8.79 2.41
CA LEU A 355 -4.26 -7.47 2.92
C LEU A 355 -3.40 -7.54 4.19
N ARG A 356 -2.40 -6.66 4.26
CA ARG A 356 -1.57 -6.36 5.43
C ARG A 356 -1.28 -4.87 5.48
N LEU A 357 -0.78 -4.39 6.62
CA LEU A 357 -0.25 -3.03 6.74
C LEU A 357 1.27 -3.03 6.56
N SER A 358 1.79 -2.05 5.82
CA SER A 358 3.23 -1.87 5.58
C SER A 358 4.05 -1.85 6.88
N LYS A 359 3.57 -1.13 7.91
CA LYS A 359 4.20 -1.01 9.24
C LYS A 359 4.42 -2.35 9.94
N SER A 360 3.53 -3.33 9.74
CA SER A 360 3.69 -4.68 10.32
C SER A 360 4.90 -5.45 9.77
N LEU A 361 5.50 -4.95 8.68
CA LEU A 361 6.67 -5.52 8.01
C LEU A 361 7.99 -4.90 8.51
N ALA A 362 7.95 -3.65 9.00
CA ALA A 362 9.13 -2.88 9.41
C ALA A 362 9.79 -3.38 10.71
N GLY A 363 9.06 -4.11 11.57
CA GLY A 363 9.52 -4.54 12.90
C GLY A 363 9.92 -6.01 13.05
N ARG A 364 9.96 -6.81 11.98
CA ARG A 364 10.20 -8.28 12.10
C ARG A 364 11.70 -8.62 12.08
N ARG A 365 12.08 -9.70 12.79
CA ARG A 365 13.48 -10.16 12.96
C ARG A 365 14.23 -10.22 11.61
N LYS A 366 15.53 -9.89 11.61
CA LYS A 366 16.48 -9.87 10.45
C LYS A 366 16.30 -11.00 9.40
N ALA A 367 15.81 -12.17 9.78
CA ALA A 367 15.54 -13.29 8.87
C ALA A 367 14.32 -13.12 7.94
N GLN A 368 13.34 -12.26 8.27
CA GLN A 368 12.18 -11.94 7.40
C GLN A 368 12.38 -10.63 6.61
N VAL A 369 13.20 -9.72 7.16
CA VAL A 369 13.59 -8.43 6.54
C VAL A 369 14.40 -8.61 5.26
N ASN A 370 15.18 -9.70 5.14
CA ASN A 370 15.92 -10.02 3.91
C ASN A 370 15.03 -10.53 2.74
N ALA A 371 13.71 -10.61 2.92
CA ALA A 371 12.79 -11.07 1.87
C ALA A 371 12.27 -9.93 0.99
N LEU A 372 12.23 -8.69 1.50
CA LEU A 372 11.65 -7.52 0.82
C LEU A 372 12.74 -6.53 0.39
N PRO A 373 12.51 -5.72 -0.65
CA PRO A 373 13.44 -4.67 -1.07
C PRO A 373 13.77 -3.69 0.05
N ALA A 374 15.04 -3.33 0.20
CA ALA A 374 15.49 -2.31 1.16
C ALA A 374 14.85 -0.94 0.87
N ALA A 375 14.75 -0.55 -0.41
CA ALA A 375 14.11 0.70 -0.80
C ALA A 375 12.63 0.77 -0.37
N ALA A 376 11.88 -0.33 -0.54
CA ALA A 376 10.49 -0.39 -0.10
C ALA A 376 10.38 -0.35 1.44
N LEU A 377 11.26 -1.07 2.15
CA LEU A 377 11.29 -1.06 3.61
C LEU A 377 11.66 0.30 4.19
N GLU A 378 12.59 1.04 3.56
CA GLU A 378 12.92 2.41 3.95
C GLU A 378 11.73 3.35 3.75
N SER A 379 11.01 3.21 2.63
CA SER A 379 9.78 3.97 2.38
C SER A 379 8.67 3.65 3.38
N TRP A 380 8.56 2.39 3.81
CA TRP A 380 7.57 1.92 4.80
C TRP A 380 8.04 2.06 6.25
N GLY A 381 9.27 2.54 6.48
CA GLY A 381 10.05 2.27 7.69
C GLY A 381 9.98 3.31 8.80
N GLY A 382 9.17 4.36 8.68
CA GLY A 382 8.97 5.38 9.72
C GLY A 382 7.58 5.29 10.37
N GLU A 383 7.29 6.20 11.31
CA GLU A 383 5.89 6.57 11.66
C GLU A 383 5.12 7.13 10.44
N GLN A 384 5.86 7.35 9.36
CA GLN A 384 5.57 8.11 8.16
C GLN A 384 4.45 7.55 7.28
N ASP A 385 4.28 6.22 7.23
CA ASP A 385 3.35 5.62 6.27
C ASP A 385 2.95 4.17 6.57
N GLU A 386 1.80 4.05 7.22
CA GLU A 386 1.09 2.80 7.35
C GLU A 386 0.02 2.70 6.27
N ARG A 387 0.33 2.04 5.15
CA ARG A 387 -0.59 1.84 4.01
C ARG A 387 -0.99 0.37 3.83
N PRO A 388 -2.14 0.10 3.20
CA PRO A 388 -2.54 -1.27 2.89
C PRO A 388 -1.68 -1.84 1.75
N VAL A 389 -1.32 -3.11 1.89
CA VAL A 389 -0.47 -3.86 0.96
C VAL A 389 -1.12 -5.21 0.67
N LEU A 390 -1.23 -5.58 -0.61
CA LEU A 390 -1.77 -6.85 -1.05
C LEU A 390 -0.68 -7.88 -1.31
N PHE A 391 -0.70 -8.96 -0.54
CA PHE A 391 0.20 -10.08 -0.72
C PHE A 391 -0.38 -11.13 -1.66
N ILE A 392 0.23 -11.29 -2.84
CA ILE A 392 -0.11 -12.35 -3.79
C ILE A 392 0.69 -13.64 -3.56
N SER A 393 1.75 -13.56 -2.74
CA SER A 393 2.53 -14.71 -2.30
C SER A 393 2.89 -14.55 -0.84
N GLU A 394 2.62 -15.56 -0.03
CA GLU A 394 2.91 -15.47 1.41
C GLU A 394 4.41 -15.45 1.72
N ILE A 395 4.81 -14.63 2.70
CA ILE A 395 6.18 -14.55 3.24
C ILE A 395 6.46 -15.65 4.29
N VAL A 396 5.44 -16.19 4.95
CA VAL A 396 5.57 -17.11 6.11
C VAL A 396 4.77 -18.40 5.86
N LYS A 397 5.25 -19.54 6.35
CA LYS A 397 4.47 -20.79 6.39
C LYS A 397 3.30 -20.62 7.38
N THR A 398 2.13 -21.10 6.98
CA THR A 398 0.85 -20.88 7.62
C THR A 398 0.71 -21.64 8.95
N SER A 399 0.06 -21.02 9.94
CA SER A 399 -0.24 -21.56 11.28
C SER A 399 -1.61 -22.23 11.35
N ALA A 400 -1.87 -22.92 12.46
CA ALA A 400 -2.95 -23.89 12.72
C ALA A 400 -4.41 -23.43 12.48
N VAL A 401 -4.70 -22.13 12.32
CA VAL A 401 -6.04 -21.62 11.98
C VAL A 401 -6.47 -21.98 10.54
N GLU A 402 -5.50 -22.33 9.69
CA GLU A 402 -5.71 -22.87 8.33
C GLU A 402 -5.61 -24.40 8.25
N GLY A 403 -5.70 -25.10 9.38
CA GLY A 403 -5.69 -26.56 9.41
C GLY A 403 -6.69 -27.14 8.41
N ASP A 404 -6.17 -27.80 7.36
CA ASP A 404 -6.87 -28.52 6.30
C ASP A 404 -7.58 -27.70 5.22
N VAL A 405 -6.99 -26.59 4.76
CA VAL A 405 -7.26 -26.19 3.36
C VAL A 405 -6.34 -27.02 2.48
N THR A 406 -6.89 -27.93 1.67
CA THR A 406 -6.07 -28.57 0.63
C THR A 406 -5.41 -27.45 -0.18
N GLN A 407 -4.14 -27.61 -0.53
CA GLN A 407 -3.35 -26.57 -1.19
C GLN A 407 -3.96 -26.00 -2.49
N GLY A 408 -5.05 -26.60 -2.99
CA GLY A 408 -5.84 -26.16 -4.14
C GLY A 408 -6.91 -25.09 -3.84
N ASP A 409 -7.46 -24.99 -2.62
CA ASP A 409 -8.69 -24.21 -2.37
C ASP A 409 -8.46 -22.79 -1.84
N ALA A 410 -7.28 -22.50 -1.27
CA ALA A 410 -6.90 -21.12 -1.00
C ALA A 410 -6.51 -20.47 -2.33
N ARG A 411 -7.40 -19.69 -2.96
CA ARG A 411 -7.11 -18.88 -4.16
C ARG A 411 -5.73 -18.24 -3.99
N ARG A 412 -4.71 -18.78 -4.67
CA ARG A 412 -3.37 -18.20 -4.65
C ARG A 412 -3.51 -16.81 -5.22
N GLY A 413 -2.98 -15.82 -4.50
CA GLY A 413 -3.02 -14.46 -4.99
C GLY A 413 -2.37 -14.35 -6.37
N ARG A 414 -2.92 -13.49 -7.21
CA ARG A 414 -2.57 -13.39 -8.63
C ARG A 414 -2.75 -11.97 -9.12
N ILE A 415 -2.03 -11.65 -10.18
CA ILE A 415 -2.26 -10.49 -11.04
C ILE A 415 -2.66 -11.06 -12.40
N SER A 416 -3.85 -10.69 -12.88
CA SER A 416 -4.43 -11.13 -14.15
C SER A 416 -4.81 -9.94 -15.02
N VAL A 417 -4.90 -10.16 -16.33
CA VAL A 417 -5.39 -9.16 -17.29
C VAL A 417 -6.84 -8.83 -16.94
N ASP A 418 -7.18 -7.55 -17.00
CA ASP A 418 -8.57 -7.08 -16.96
C ASP A 418 -9.03 -6.74 -18.37
N ASP A 419 -9.62 -7.73 -19.05
CA ASP A 419 -10.10 -7.55 -20.42
C ASP A 419 -11.25 -6.53 -20.51
N GLY A 420 -12.00 -6.34 -19.41
CA GLY A 420 -13.14 -5.42 -19.34
C GLY A 420 -12.74 -3.96 -19.18
N ALA A 421 -11.55 -3.69 -18.61
CA ALA A 421 -11.05 -2.33 -18.41
C ALA A 421 -10.25 -1.76 -19.58
N TYR A 422 -9.94 -2.52 -20.64
CA TYR A 422 -9.24 -1.96 -21.81
C TYR A 422 -9.87 -0.68 -22.43
N PRO A 423 -11.20 -0.49 -22.42
CA PRO A 423 -11.82 0.77 -22.82
C PRO A 423 -11.54 1.95 -21.87
N SER A 424 -11.27 1.67 -20.59
CA SER A 424 -10.91 2.66 -19.56
C SER A 424 -9.40 2.79 -19.47
N ARG A 425 -8.85 3.91 -19.93
CA ARG A 425 -7.38 4.11 -20.01
C ARG A 425 -6.87 5.14 -19.02
N TYR A 426 -7.57 5.40 -17.92
CA TYR A 426 -7.21 6.51 -17.04
C TYR A 426 -6.56 6.03 -15.74
N TYR A 427 -5.24 6.18 -15.69
CA TYR A 427 -4.47 6.11 -14.46
C TYR A 427 -3.33 7.11 -14.54
N SER A 428 -3.39 8.14 -13.70
CA SER A 428 -2.44 9.23 -13.71
C SER A 428 -1.52 9.22 -12.50
N ALA A 429 -0.31 9.71 -12.72
CA ALA A 429 0.76 9.83 -11.75
C ALA A 429 1.68 10.99 -12.14
N TYR A 430 2.54 11.43 -11.22
CA TYR A 430 3.63 12.32 -11.54
C TYR A 430 4.62 11.66 -12.48
N LEU A 431 4.71 12.18 -13.70
CA LEU A 431 5.91 12.09 -14.52
C LEU A 431 6.90 13.10 -13.99
N TRP A 432 8.13 12.69 -13.72
CA TRP A 432 9.13 13.59 -13.15
C TRP A 432 10.55 13.28 -13.63
N ALA A 433 11.40 14.30 -13.56
CA ALA A 433 12.84 14.24 -13.76
C ALA A 433 13.52 15.12 -12.71
N ALA A 434 14.59 14.61 -12.11
CA ALA A 434 15.33 15.28 -11.05
C ALA A 434 16.71 15.70 -11.54
N LEU A 435 17.01 16.98 -11.34
CA LEU A 435 18.31 17.58 -11.59
C LEU A 435 18.96 17.99 -10.26
N VAL A 436 20.28 18.15 -10.28
CA VAL A 436 21.06 18.64 -9.13
C VAL A 436 21.87 19.85 -9.57
N VAL A 437 21.88 20.91 -8.75
CA VAL A 437 22.76 22.06 -8.98
C VAL A 437 24.18 21.69 -8.58
N LEU A 438 25.11 21.89 -9.52
CA LEU A 438 26.52 21.64 -9.35
C LEU A 438 27.27 22.98 -9.25
N VAL A 439 28.20 23.03 -8.31
CA VAL A 439 29.14 24.14 -8.12
C VAL A 439 30.57 23.63 -8.24
N ASP A 440 31.49 24.52 -8.59
CA ASP A 440 32.89 24.15 -8.67
C ASP A 440 33.47 23.90 -7.27
N GLY A 441 33.87 22.66 -7.05
CA GLY A 441 34.57 22.21 -5.85
C GLY A 441 36.04 21.91 -6.11
N PRO A 442 36.82 21.59 -5.05
CA PRO A 442 38.25 21.32 -5.15
C PRO A 442 38.59 20.09 -6.02
N GLU A 443 37.68 19.13 -6.13
CA GLU A 443 37.83 17.92 -6.95
C GLU A 443 37.03 17.97 -8.27
N GLY A 444 36.50 19.15 -8.62
CA GLY A 444 35.62 19.37 -9.76
C GLY A 444 34.17 19.69 -9.36
N PRO A 445 33.23 19.66 -10.31
CA PRO A 445 31.83 19.97 -10.04
C PRO A 445 31.24 19.03 -8.98
N ALA A 446 30.62 19.60 -7.95
CA ALA A 446 30.03 18.88 -6.84
C ALA A 446 28.65 19.46 -6.48
N PRO A 447 27.74 18.68 -5.87
CA PRO A 447 26.44 19.19 -5.42
C PRO A 447 26.59 20.36 -4.45
N LEU A 448 25.73 21.37 -4.58
CA LEU A 448 25.78 22.60 -3.75
C LEU A 448 25.81 22.32 -2.23
N GLY A 449 25.05 21.34 -1.75
CA GLY A 449 24.99 20.96 -0.34
C GLY A 449 26.23 20.25 0.17
N SER A 450 27.00 19.60 -0.72
CA SER A 450 28.21 18.84 -0.36
C SER A 450 29.42 19.72 -0.02
N THR A 451 29.39 21.00 -0.42
CA THR A 451 30.46 21.96 -0.12
C THR A 451 30.33 22.59 1.27
N ARG A 452 29.29 22.24 2.04
CA ARG A 452 29.01 22.82 3.36
C ARG A 452 29.64 21.97 4.49
N PRO A 453 30.10 22.61 5.58
CA PRO A 453 30.46 21.89 6.79
C PRO A 453 29.21 21.31 7.46
N GLY A 454 29.14 19.98 7.61
CA GLY A 454 28.03 19.29 8.27
C GLY A 454 27.70 17.93 7.65
N GLU A 455 26.65 17.28 8.13
CA GLU A 455 26.09 16.11 7.44
C GLU A 455 25.42 16.58 6.14
N ALA A 456 25.75 15.94 5.01
CA ALA A 456 25.12 16.25 3.74
C ALA A 456 23.60 15.99 3.79
N GLU A 457 22.84 16.92 3.21
CA GLU A 457 21.38 16.85 3.11
C GLU A 457 20.94 16.77 1.64
N PRO A 458 21.03 15.60 0.98
CA PRO A 458 20.85 15.47 -0.47
C PRO A 458 19.49 15.98 -0.99
N TRP A 459 18.44 15.91 -0.17
CA TRP A 459 17.14 16.44 -0.55
C TRP A 459 17.18 17.95 -0.84
N LYS A 460 18.14 18.67 -0.25
CA LYS A 460 18.38 20.10 -0.50
C LYS A 460 19.00 20.36 -1.87
N ASP A 461 19.58 19.40 -2.58
CA ASP A 461 20.19 19.69 -3.89
C ASP A 461 19.32 19.24 -5.06
N LEU A 462 18.21 18.56 -4.79
CA LEU A 462 17.26 18.10 -5.81
C LEU A 462 16.41 19.25 -6.34
N ILE A 463 16.28 19.33 -7.66
CA ILE A 463 15.29 20.13 -8.37
C ILE A 463 14.42 19.15 -9.17
N PRO A 464 13.27 18.72 -8.62
CA PRO A 464 12.36 17.88 -9.36
C PRO A 464 11.50 18.73 -10.30
N PHE A 465 11.51 18.42 -11.58
CA PHE A 465 10.49 18.87 -12.52
C PHE A 465 9.45 17.77 -12.63
N PHE A 466 8.18 18.12 -12.57
CA PHE A 466 7.10 17.15 -12.66
C PHE A 466 5.88 17.69 -13.40
N GLU A 467 5.12 16.76 -13.96
CA GLU A 467 3.83 16.95 -14.62
C GLU A 467 2.92 15.78 -14.24
N HIS A 468 1.62 16.03 -14.10
CA HIS A 468 0.68 14.94 -13.88
C HIS A 468 0.24 14.37 -15.23
N GLY A 469 0.50 13.08 -15.46
CA GLY A 469 0.29 12.45 -16.76
C GLY A 469 -0.44 11.13 -16.63
N ASN A 470 -1.25 10.79 -17.63
CA ASN A 470 -1.88 9.48 -17.74
C ASN A 470 -0.85 8.43 -18.18
N LEU A 471 -0.51 7.50 -17.28
CA LEU A 471 0.46 6.44 -17.51
C LEU A 471 -0.09 5.25 -18.30
N ALA A 472 -1.42 5.05 -18.26
CA ALA A 472 -2.06 3.91 -18.91
C ALA A 472 -2.29 4.13 -20.41
N ASP A 473 -2.49 5.38 -20.83
CA ASP A 473 -2.63 5.73 -22.24
C ASP A 473 -1.25 6.05 -22.87
N PRO A 474 -0.79 5.27 -23.86
CA PRO A 474 0.57 5.40 -24.40
C PRO A 474 0.85 6.74 -25.09
N GLU A 475 -0.15 7.35 -25.73
CA GLU A 475 0.00 8.62 -26.44
C GLU A 475 0.03 9.78 -25.46
N SER A 476 -0.90 9.80 -24.50
CA SER A 476 -0.94 10.77 -23.41
C SER A 476 0.34 10.72 -22.57
N CYS A 477 0.83 9.51 -22.26
CA CYS A 477 2.08 9.34 -21.52
C CYS A 477 3.27 9.95 -22.27
N LEU A 478 3.42 9.67 -23.56
CA LEU A 478 4.51 10.23 -24.37
C LEU A 478 4.39 11.76 -24.52
N PHE A 479 3.18 12.26 -24.74
CA PHE A 479 2.92 13.70 -24.81
C PHE A 479 3.35 14.39 -23.52
N ALA A 480 2.92 13.88 -22.37
CA ALA A 480 3.26 14.46 -21.07
C ALA A 480 4.77 14.38 -20.78
N LYS A 481 5.46 13.31 -21.19
CA LYS A 481 6.94 13.24 -21.09
C LYS A 481 7.64 14.30 -21.93
N ARG A 482 7.14 14.60 -23.14
CA ARG A 482 7.68 15.68 -24.00
C ARG A 482 7.42 17.06 -23.39
N GLN A 483 6.23 17.29 -22.85
CA GLN A 483 5.91 18.54 -22.14
C GLN A 483 6.83 18.73 -20.92
N LEU A 484 7.04 17.67 -20.14
CA LEU A 484 7.97 17.69 -19.02
C LEU A 484 9.39 18.01 -19.47
N ALA A 485 9.88 17.40 -20.55
CA ALA A 485 11.21 17.69 -21.10
C ALA A 485 11.35 19.16 -21.53
N ALA A 486 10.35 19.72 -22.22
CA ALA A 486 10.32 21.13 -22.59
C ALA A 486 10.31 22.05 -21.35
N LYS A 487 9.54 21.69 -20.31
CA LYS A 487 9.48 22.40 -19.03
C LYS A 487 10.81 22.39 -18.28
N VAL A 488 11.52 21.25 -18.27
CA VAL A 488 12.88 21.14 -17.70
C VAL A 488 13.80 22.16 -18.38
N ILE A 489 13.87 22.15 -19.71
CA ILE A 489 14.76 23.06 -20.45
C ILE A 489 14.34 24.51 -20.26
N ALA A 490 13.04 24.82 -20.25
CA ALA A 490 12.56 26.17 -19.97
C ALA A 490 13.04 26.68 -18.59
N GLY A 491 12.91 25.85 -17.55
CA GLY A 491 13.37 26.19 -16.21
C GLY A 491 14.88 26.39 -16.14
N LEU A 492 15.65 25.55 -16.84
CA LEU A 492 17.11 25.68 -16.92
C LEU A 492 17.53 26.96 -17.65
N CYS A 493 16.89 27.32 -18.76
CA CYS A 493 17.14 28.59 -19.45
C CYS A 493 16.94 29.79 -18.52
N SER A 494 15.79 29.84 -17.83
CA SER A 494 15.51 30.92 -16.88
C SER A 494 16.53 30.99 -15.74
N ALA A 495 17.02 29.86 -15.24
CA ALA A 495 18.07 29.82 -14.24
C ALA A 495 19.41 30.38 -14.78
N VAL A 496 19.80 29.99 -15.99
CA VAL A 496 21.04 30.47 -16.64
C VAL A 496 20.98 31.97 -16.93
N GLU A 497 19.84 32.49 -17.38
CA GLU A 497 19.64 33.92 -17.61
C GLU A 497 19.78 34.73 -16.32
N GLN A 498 19.14 34.27 -15.24
CA GLN A 498 19.21 34.94 -13.94
C GLN A 498 20.62 34.92 -13.34
N TRP A 499 21.48 33.95 -13.72
CA TRP A 499 22.84 33.79 -13.19
C TRP A 499 23.92 34.24 -14.17
N ALA A 500 23.56 34.82 -15.31
CA ALA A 500 24.52 35.28 -16.32
C ALA A 500 25.52 36.32 -15.78
N GLY A 501 25.21 37.00 -14.66
CA GLY A 501 26.10 37.96 -13.98
C GLY A 501 26.94 37.40 -12.82
N GLN A 502 26.84 36.10 -12.50
CA GLN A 502 27.62 35.48 -11.43
C GLN A 502 29.05 35.12 -11.90
N PRO A 503 30.07 35.09 -11.01
CA PRO A 503 31.46 34.84 -11.38
C PRO A 503 31.72 33.44 -11.96
N ALA A 504 30.87 32.46 -11.64
CA ALA A 504 30.96 31.09 -12.12
C ALA A 504 29.62 30.65 -12.74
N PRO A 505 29.64 29.93 -13.87
CA PRO A 505 28.42 29.46 -14.52
C PRO A 505 27.76 28.36 -13.69
N VAL A 506 26.41 28.36 -13.65
CA VAL A 506 25.64 27.28 -13.03
C VAL A 506 25.73 26.04 -13.88
N ARG A 507 26.09 24.93 -13.25
CA ARG A 507 26.05 23.60 -13.86
C ARG A 507 24.95 22.77 -13.25
N PHE A 508 24.39 21.87 -14.04
CA PHE A 508 23.31 20.97 -13.65
C PHE A 508 23.72 19.53 -13.95
N GLY A 509 23.48 18.62 -13.01
CA GLY A 509 23.65 17.19 -13.21
C GLY A 509 22.30 16.50 -13.34
N PHE A 510 22.10 15.69 -14.38
CA PHE A 510 20.92 14.83 -14.46
C PHE A 510 21.03 13.67 -13.47
N ALA A 511 20.13 13.60 -12.50
CA ALA A 511 20.20 12.63 -11.41
C ALA A 511 19.41 11.36 -11.74
N CYS A 512 18.10 11.49 -11.91
CA CYS A 512 17.20 10.38 -12.20
C CYS A 512 15.85 10.90 -12.75
N ALA A 513 14.97 9.98 -13.18
CA ALA A 513 13.62 10.29 -13.63
C ALA A 513 12.68 9.11 -13.32
N ILE A 514 11.37 9.30 -13.54
CA ILE A 514 10.35 8.25 -13.35
C ILE A 514 10.67 6.96 -14.15
N ASP A 515 11.38 7.10 -15.27
CA ASP A 515 11.75 6.01 -16.16
C ASP A 515 13.25 5.71 -16.15
N GLU A 516 14.02 6.26 -15.22
CA GLU A 516 15.46 6.03 -15.14
C GLU A 516 15.97 6.20 -13.71
N ALA A 517 16.50 5.12 -13.12
CA ALA A 517 16.87 5.14 -11.71
C ALA A 517 18.12 5.98 -11.38
N GLY A 518 19.02 6.24 -12.34
CA GLY A 518 20.23 7.06 -12.09
C GLY A 518 21.32 6.39 -11.22
N CYS A 519 21.21 5.09 -10.95
CA CYS A 519 22.16 4.33 -10.12
C CYS A 519 23.14 3.48 -10.95
N GLY A 520 23.23 3.72 -12.26
CA GLY A 520 24.05 2.93 -13.20
C GLY A 520 23.53 1.51 -13.51
N HIS A 521 22.40 1.11 -12.92
CA HIS A 521 21.73 -0.16 -13.20
C HIS A 521 20.49 0.07 -14.07
N GLU A 522 20.18 -0.91 -14.92
CA GLU A 522 18.96 -0.92 -15.72
C GLU A 522 17.70 -1.02 -14.85
N LEU A 523 16.57 -0.65 -15.46
CA LEU A 523 15.27 -0.94 -14.86
C LEU A 523 15.05 -2.44 -14.77
N ALA A 524 14.42 -2.91 -13.68
CA ALA A 524 14.04 -4.31 -13.55
C ALA A 524 12.98 -4.73 -14.58
N PHE A 525 12.24 -3.76 -15.13
CA PHE A 525 11.16 -3.95 -16.09
C PHE A 525 11.25 -2.90 -17.22
N PRO A 526 12.28 -2.98 -18.09
CA PRO A 526 12.58 -1.90 -19.05
C PRO A 526 11.49 -1.67 -20.10
N ALA A 527 10.70 -2.70 -20.42
CA ALA A 527 9.56 -2.59 -21.33
C ALA A 527 8.43 -1.67 -20.83
N TRP A 528 8.46 -1.26 -19.56
CA TRP A 528 7.46 -0.42 -18.90
C TRP A 528 7.93 1.03 -18.71
N SER A 529 9.03 1.44 -19.35
CA SER A 529 9.61 2.79 -19.23
C SER A 529 8.82 3.88 -19.96
N GLY A 530 7.77 3.53 -20.70
CA GLY A 530 7.16 4.40 -21.70
C GLY A 530 8.06 4.61 -22.93
N HIS A 531 8.97 3.66 -23.19
CA HIS A 531 9.94 3.59 -24.29
C HIS A 531 10.99 4.72 -24.33
N TYR A 532 10.58 5.96 -24.60
CA TYR A 532 11.51 7.08 -24.75
C TYR A 532 11.97 7.59 -23.39
N ARG A 533 13.25 7.41 -23.04
CA ARG A 533 13.80 7.84 -21.75
C ARG A 533 13.71 9.35 -21.59
N MET A 534 13.35 9.84 -20.39
CA MET A 534 13.32 11.28 -20.09
C MET A 534 14.64 11.98 -20.41
N ARG A 535 15.77 11.35 -20.11
CA ARG A 535 17.11 11.82 -20.48
C ARG A 535 17.24 12.18 -21.97
N ALA A 536 16.77 11.31 -22.86
CA ALA A 536 16.84 11.52 -24.30
C ALA A 536 15.91 12.67 -24.72
N LEU A 537 14.68 12.69 -24.20
CA LEU A 537 13.69 13.72 -24.49
C LEU A 537 14.15 15.12 -24.04
N ILE A 538 14.80 15.22 -22.88
CA ILE A 538 15.40 16.47 -22.38
C ILE A 538 16.52 16.92 -23.33
N GLY A 539 17.37 16.00 -23.78
CA GLY A 539 18.42 16.31 -24.76
C GLY A 539 17.86 16.77 -26.12
N ASP A 540 16.78 16.15 -26.60
CA ASP A 540 16.08 16.57 -27.82
C ASP A 540 15.46 17.96 -27.66
N ALA A 541 14.76 18.21 -26.55
CA ALA A 541 14.16 19.51 -26.23
C ALA A 541 15.22 20.62 -26.12
N LEU A 542 16.40 20.31 -25.57
CA LEU A 542 17.52 21.25 -25.49
C LEU A 542 18.01 21.63 -26.89
N ARG A 543 18.24 20.64 -27.77
CA ARG A 543 18.69 20.87 -29.14
C ARG A 543 17.69 21.67 -29.96
N GLU A 544 16.40 21.34 -29.84
CA GLU A 544 15.32 22.06 -30.52
C GLU A 544 15.25 23.52 -30.06
N ARG A 545 15.31 23.77 -28.74
CA ARG A 545 15.24 25.12 -28.19
C ARG A 545 16.50 25.95 -28.47
N ALA A 546 17.68 25.34 -28.46
CA ALA A 546 18.96 25.98 -28.78
C ALA A 546 19.05 26.53 -30.22
N ALA A 547 18.10 26.19 -31.10
CA ALA A 547 18.00 26.78 -32.42
C ALA A 547 17.53 28.25 -32.40
N HIS A 548 16.87 28.69 -31.33
CA HIS A 548 16.24 30.02 -31.25
C HIS A 548 16.33 30.72 -29.89
N ASP A 549 16.73 30.01 -28.82
CA ASP A 549 16.91 30.56 -27.47
C ASP A 549 18.42 30.64 -27.12
N PRO A 550 18.98 31.84 -26.89
CA PRO A 550 20.39 32.02 -26.54
C PRO A 550 20.80 31.34 -25.24
N ALA A 551 19.92 31.24 -24.25
CA ALA A 551 20.22 30.56 -22.99
C ALA A 551 20.30 29.04 -23.20
N ALA A 552 19.40 28.47 -24.01
CA ALA A 552 19.46 27.06 -24.40
C ALA A 552 20.73 26.74 -25.21
N ARG A 553 21.08 27.62 -26.15
CA ARG A 553 22.33 27.57 -26.94
C ARG A 553 23.54 27.54 -26.01
N ARG A 554 23.56 28.43 -25.01
CA ARG A 554 24.62 28.49 -24.00
C ARG A 554 24.72 27.21 -23.17
N ILE A 555 23.60 26.67 -22.68
CA ILE A 555 23.58 25.39 -21.94
C ILE A 555 24.23 24.28 -22.76
N LEU A 556 23.94 24.23 -24.06
CA LEU A 556 24.48 23.23 -24.97
C LEU A 556 25.97 23.46 -25.29
N ASP A 557 26.35 24.69 -25.63
CA ASP A 557 27.70 25.00 -26.12
C ASP A 557 28.73 25.06 -24.97
N GLU A 558 28.33 25.43 -23.75
CA GLU A 558 29.17 25.45 -22.54
C GLU A 558 29.07 24.15 -21.69
N ASP A 559 28.31 23.14 -22.15
CA ASP A 559 28.06 21.87 -21.45
C ASP A 559 27.58 22.07 -19.99
N LEU A 560 26.62 22.98 -19.80
CA LEU A 560 26.09 23.31 -18.46
C LEU A 560 25.14 22.24 -17.92
N LEU A 561 24.71 21.27 -18.74
CA LEU A 561 23.87 20.15 -18.33
C LEU A 561 24.61 18.82 -18.55
N ASP A 562 25.21 18.29 -17.50
CA ASP A 562 25.91 17.01 -17.53
C ASP A 562 24.95 15.86 -17.26
N PHE A 563 24.63 15.13 -18.33
CA PHE A 563 23.83 13.91 -18.23
C PHE A 563 24.59 12.77 -17.53
N ARG A 564 25.92 12.72 -17.58
CA ARG A 564 26.72 11.60 -17.09
C ARG A 564 27.26 11.82 -15.68
N HIS A 565 26.94 12.96 -15.05
CA HIS A 565 27.43 13.30 -13.72
C HIS A 565 27.14 12.19 -12.69
N PHE A 566 25.87 11.77 -12.60
CA PHE A 566 25.40 10.66 -11.77
C PHE A 566 25.26 9.41 -12.63
N ASN A 567 26.32 8.59 -12.65
CA ASN A 567 26.41 7.39 -13.46
C ASN A 567 26.39 6.09 -12.64
N GLY A 568 26.15 6.18 -11.32
CA GLY A 568 26.14 5.02 -10.44
C GLY A 568 27.50 4.56 -9.92
N ALA A 569 28.60 5.21 -10.31
CA ALA A 569 29.91 4.97 -9.72
C ALA A 569 29.88 5.23 -8.20
N PRO A 570 30.84 4.68 -7.40
CA PRO A 570 30.92 4.97 -5.98
C PRO A 570 30.88 6.47 -5.69
N GLY A 571 29.99 6.92 -4.80
CA GLY A 571 29.78 8.34 -4.49
C GLY A 571 28.96 9.13 -5.54
N ARG A 572 28.54 8.52 -6.64
CA ARG A 572 27.76 9.15 -7.73
C ARG A 572 26.37 8.52 -7.91
N HIS A 573 25.76 8.07 -6.82
CA HIS A 573 24.44 7.44 -6.81
C HIS A 573 23.48 8.00 -5.73
N ASP A 574 23.89 9.05 -5.01
CA ASP A 574 23.18 9.50 -3.79
C ASP A 574 21.83 10.15 -4.10
N TYR A 575 21.68 10.64 -5.33
CA TYR A 575 20.46 11.22 -5.88
C TYR A 575 19.70 10.25 -6.80
N SER A 576 20.06 8.96 -6.78
CA SER A 576 19.37 7.94 -7.58
C SER A 576 17.97 7.64 -7.02
N ALA A 577 17.05 7.27 -7.90
CA ALA A 577 15.67 6.98 -7.53
C ALA A 577 15.57 5.89 -6.45
N CYS A 578 16.43 4.88 -6.51
CA CYS A 578 16.48 3.79 -5.53
C CYS A 578 17.04 4.18 -4.16
N ARG A 579 17.54 5.42 -3.99
CA ARG A 579 17.98 6.02 -2.72
C ARG A 579 17.02 7.08 -2.20
N LEU A 580 16.07 7.55 -3.02
CA LEU A 580 15.06 8.53 -2.63
C LEU A 580 14.28 8.15 -1.37
N PRO A 581 13.90 6.88 -1.11
CA PRO A 581 13.25 6.52 0.16
C PRO A 581 14.05 6.97 1.39
N GLY A 582 15.36 6.69 1.42
CA GLY A 582 16.24 7.14 2.51
C GLY A 582 16.45 8.66 2.54
N VAL A 583 16.50 9.32 1.38
CA VAL A 583 16.60 10.79 1.30
C VAL A 583 15.35 11.48 1.87
N VAL A 584 14.17 10.99 1.51
CA VAL A 584 12.88 11.45 2.05
C VAL A 584 12.75 11.13 3.53
N GLY A 585 13.13 9.93 3.95
CA GLY A 585 13.13 9.54 5.37
C GLY A 585 14.00 10.46 6.24
N LYS A 586 15.18 10.87 5.75
CA LYS A 586 16.03 11.87 6.42
C LYS A 586 15.39 13.25 6.48
N HIS A 587 14.71 13.68 5.41
CA HIS A 587 13.99 14.95 5.37
C HIS A 587 12.89 14.98 6.44
N TYR A 588 12.09 13.93 6.55
CA TYR A 588 11.05 13.81 7.57
C TYR A 588 11.63 13.76 8.99
N ALA A 589 12.70 12.99 9.22
CA ALA A 589 13.39 12.98 10.53
C ALA A 589 13.94 14.36 10.92
N SER A 590 14.24 15.24 9.96
CA SER A 590 14.65 16.62 10.22
C SER A 590 13.50 17.51 10.70
N MET A 591 12.25 17.18 10.33
CA MET A 591 11.03 17.86 10.79
C MET A 591 10.71 17.46 12.23
N ASP A 592 10.74 16.15 12.56
CA ASP A 592 10.43 15.69 13.92
C ASP A 592 11.43 16.23 14.97
N ARG A 593 12.67 16.54 14.56
CA ARG A 593 13.66 17.21 15.42
C ARG A 593 13.35 18.68 15.68
N ALA A 594 12.57 19.34 14.82
CA ALA A 594 12.12 20.71 15.03
C ALA A 594 11.08 20.77 16.16
N ASP A 595 10.18 19.79 16.21
CA ASP A 595 9.11 19.68 17.23
C ASP A 595 9.63 19.55 18.65
N LEU A 596 10.77 18.87 18.83
CA LEU A 596 11.38 18.66 20.15
C LEU A 596 12.11 19.90 20.70
N LYS A 597 12.31 20.94 19.88
CA LYS A 597 12.99 22.18 20.28
C LYS A 597 12.03 23.36 20.50
N SER A 598 10.75 23.21 20.14
CA SER A 598 9.66 24.12 20.50
C SER A 598 8.99 23.67 21.79
#